data_AF-A0A257MX96-F1
#
_entry.id   AF-A0A257MX96-F1
#
_cell.length_a   1.000
_cell.length_b   1.000
_cell.length_c   1.000
_cell.angle_alpha   90.00
_cell.angle_beta   90.00
_cell.angle_gamma   90.00
#
_symmetry.space_group_name_H-M   'P 1'
#
loop_
_entity.id
_entity.type
_entity.pdbx_description
1 polymer ?
#
loop_
_entity_poly.entity_id
_entity_poly.type
_entity_poly.pdbx_seq_one_letter_code
_entity_poly.pdbx_strand_id
1 'polypeptide(L)'
;ALLKKSPCTKYLSILLIFCLPSVTLAAEEPAKALNLTQHWVGYTALVIFSVAYLLAMIEEVTELKKSKPMVFAASVIWILIAAVYVSNGMSEQAGLVFRSSLEAYAELFLFIMVSMTYLNAMEDRGVFENLRVWLLSKNFSYRKLFWITGFQAFFISSACNNLTTALLMGSVIIAMGKNNRQFVTLSCINVVVAKGLSHLVISFHCYCRLSLILYYLRLS
;
A
#
# COMPACT_ATOMS: atom_id res chain seq x y z
N ALA A 1 -50.21 -12.11 2.12
CA ALA A 1 -49.02 -12.08 2.99
C ALA A 1 -47.77 -11.84 2.12
N LEU A 2 -47.52 -10.60 1.68
CA LEU A 2 -46.62 -9.62 2.30
C LEU A 2 -45.17 -10.11 2.55
N LEU A 3 -44.46 -10.48 1.48
CA LEU A 3 -42.99 -10.48 1.51
C LEU A 3 -42.48 -9.04 1.34
N LYS A 4 -42.16 -8.43 2.48
CA LYS A 4 -41.53 -7.13 2.67
C LYS A 4 -40.25 -7.03 1.83
N LYS A 5 -40.32 -6.33 0.69
CA LYS A 5 -39.15 -6.01 -0.16
C LYS A 5 -38.25 -5.02 0.60
N SER A 6 -37.23 -5.54 1.25
CA SER A 6 -36.24 -4.76 2.01
C SER A 6 -35.47 -3.81 1.08
N PRO A 7 -35.29 -2.52 1.43
CA PRO A 7 -34.43 -1.61 0.68
C PRO A 7 -32.94 -2.02 0.64
N CYS A 8 -32.52 -2.97 1.50
CA CYS A 8 -31.16 -3.52 1.55
C CYS A 8 -30.69 -4.18 0.24
N THR A 9 -31.59 -4.78 -0.56
CA THR A 9 -31.17 -5.49 -1.79
C THR A 9 -30.66 -4.53 -2.87
N LYS A 10 -31.14 -3.28 -2.89
CA LYS A 10 -30.70 -2.26 -3.86
C LYS A 10 -29.28 -1.77 -3.54
N TYR A 11 -28.96 -1.56 -2.26
CA TYR A 11 -27.62 -1.12 -1.85
C TYR A 11 -26.58 -2.24 -1.98
N LEU A 12 -26.97 -3.51 -1.78
CA LEU A 12 -26.09 -4.66 -1.98
C LEU A 12 -25.70 -4.84 -3.46
N SER A 13 -26.63 -4.63 -4.40
CA SER A 13 -26.31 -4.67 -5.84
C SER A 13 -25.38 -3.53 -6.28
N ILE A 14 -25.50 -2.33 -5.72
CA ILE A 14 -24.62 -1.20 -6.05
C ILE A 14 -23.21 -1.43 -5.51
N LEU A 15 -23.07 -2.02 -4.32
CA LEU A 15 -21.78 -2.39 -3.73
C LEU A 15 -21.07 -3.50 -4.55
N LEU A 16 -21.83 -4.43 -5.12
CA LEU A 16 -21.31 -5.53 -5.95
C LEU A 16 -20.75 -5.03 -7.30
N ILE A 17 -21.35 -3.98 -7.87
CA ILE A 17 -20.91 -3.37 -9.13
C ILE A 17 -19.61 -2.57 -8.93
N PHE A 18 -19.40 -1.98 -7.74
CA PHE A 18 -18.18 -1.23 -7.42
C PHE A 18 -16.97 -2.13 -7.10
N CYS A 19 -17.19 -3.43 -6.85
CA CYS A 19 -16.13 -4.41 -6.58
C CYS A 19 -15.62 -5.14 -7.82
N LEU A 20 -16.16 -4.87 -9.01
CA LEU A 20 -15.62 -5.44 -10.24
C LEU A 20 -14.31 -4.71 -10.57
N PRO A 21 -13.16 -5.41 -10.62
CA PRO A 21 -11.92 -4.79 -11.07
C PRO A 21 -12.17 -4.29 -12.48
N SER A 22 -11.96 -2.99 -12.70
CA SER A 22 -11.98 -2.42 -14.04
C SER A 22 -10.87 -3.11 -14.83
N VAL A 23 -11.22 -4.06 -15.68
CA VAL A 23 -10.28 -4.74 -16.57
C VAL A 23 -9.83 -3.69 -17.60
N THR A 24 -8.75 -2.99 -17.28
CA THR A 24 -8.08 -2.14 -18.26
C THR A 24 -7.25 -3.06 -19.15
N LEU A 25 -7.66 -3.20 -20.41
CA LEU A 25 -6.86 -3.88 -21.43
C LEU A 25 -5.78 -2.91 -21.91
N ALA A 26 -4.68 -2.84 -21.17
CA ALA A 26 -3.45 -2.24 -21.66
C ALA A 26 -2.79 -3.24 -22.63
N ALA A 27 -2.97 -3.01 -23.93
CA ALA A 27 -2.16 -3.67 -24.95
C ALA A 27 -0.77 -3.02 -24.94
N GLU A 28 0.15 -3.59 -24.18
CA GLU A 28 1.58 -3.45 -24.43
C GLU A 28 1.93 -4.43 -25.55
N GLU A 29 2.44 -3.93 -26.67
CA GLU A 29 3.15 -4.83 -27.59
C GLU A 29 4.38 -5.36 -26.83
N PRO A 30 4.50 -6.67 -26.60
CA PRO A 30 5.65 -7.19 -25.90
C PRO A 30 6.86 -7.01 -26.80
N ALA A 31 7.70 -6.03 -26.47
CA ALA A 31 9.06 -5.94 -26.97
C ALA A 31 9.65 -7.35 -26.90
N LYS A 32 10.07 -7.89 -28.05
CA LYS A 32 10.54 -9.27 -28.31
C LYS A 32 11.27 -9.87 -27.09
N ALA A 33 10.51 -10.39 -26.13
CA ALA A 33 11.03 -10.76 -24.82
C ALA A 33 11.36 -12.24 -24.85
N LEU A 34 12.60 -12.56 -24.48
CA LEU A 34 13.02 -13.95 -24.34
C LEU A 34 12.20 -14.57 -23.20
N ASN A 35 11.46 -15.64 -23.50
CA ASN A 35 10.55 -16.25 -22.54
C ASN A 35 11.36 -17.10 -21.54
N LEU A 36 11.87 -16.44 -20.49
CA LEU A 36 12.69 -17.05 -19.44
C LEU A 36 11.86 -17.75 -18.36
N THR A 37 10.53 -17.76 -18.49
CA THR A 37 9.59 -18.32 -17.52
C THR A 37 9.79 -19.82 -17.30
N GLN A 38 10.14 -20.56 -18.36
CA GLN A 38 10.43 -22.01 -18.32
C GLN A 38 11.93 -22.30 -18.27
N HIS A 39 12.76 -21.28 -18.09
CA HIS A 39 14.21 -21.40 -18.12
C HIS A 39 14.75 -21.66 -16.70
N TRP A 40 15.86 -22.39 -16.58
CA TRP A 40 16.49 -22.70 -15.28
C TRP A 40 16.81 -21.45 -14.45
N VAL A 41 17.07 -20.32 -15.14
CA VAL A 41 17.32 -19.00 -14.52
C VAL A 41 16.09 -18.46 -13.83
N GLY A 42 14.90 -18.63 -14.41
CA GLY A 42 13.64 -18.23 -13.80
C GLY A 42 13.36 -18.99 -12.50
N TYR A 43 13.54 -20.31 -12.51
CA TYR A 43 13.43 -21.13 -11.31
C TYR A 43 14.47 -20.75 -10.25
N THR A 44 15.71 -20.50 -10.66
CA THR A 44 16.78 -20.05 -9.74
C THR A 44 16.43 -18.70 -9.11
N ALA A 45 15.90 -17.75 -9.89
CA ALA A 45 15.48 -16.45 -9.39
C ALA A 45 14.34 -16.56 -8.36
N LEU A 46 13.38 -17.46 -8.59
CA LEU A 46 12.31 -17.73 -7.62
C LEU A 46 12.85 -18.31 -6.32
N VAL A 47 13.78 -19.28 -6.39
CA VAL A 47 14.42 -19.85 -5.20
C VAL A 47 15.16 -18.77 -4.42
N ILE A 48 15.97 -17.94 -5.09
CA ILE A 48 16.68 -16.81 -4.45
C ILE A 48 15.70 -15.83 -3.80
N PHE A 49 14.62 -15.48 -4.50
CA PHE A 49 13.59 -14.60 -3.97
C PHE A 49 12.89 -15.18 -2.74
N SER A 50 12.51 -16.47 -2.77
CA SER A 50 11.90 -17.17 -1.64
C SER A 50 12.83 -17.23 -0.43
N VAL A 51 14.11 -17.56 -0.64
CA VAL A 51 15.11 -17.58 0.44
C VAL A 51 15.29 -16.17 1.03
N ALA A 52 15.40 -15.14 0.20
CA ALA A 52 15.52 -13.76 0.67
C ALA A 52 14.30 -13.29 1.47
N TYR A 53 13.09 -13.69 1.06
CA TYR A 53 11.86 -13.40 1.78
C TYR A 53 11.82 -14.08 3.15
N LEU A 54 12.22 -15.36 3.23
CA LEU A 54 12.34 -16.06 4.51
C LEU A 54 13.38 -15.39 5.42
N LEU A 55 14.54 -14.99 4.89
CA LEU A 55 15.55 -14.24 5.64
C LEU A 55 15.03 -12.90 6.14
N ALA A 56 14.23 -12.18 5.35
CA ALA A 56 13.61 -10.92 5.76
C ALA A 56 12.54 -11.10 6.85
N MET A 57 11.89 -12.27 6.91
CA MET A 57 10.92 -12.62 7.96
C MET A 57 11.60 -13.06 9.26
N ILE A 58 12.75 -13.75 9.18
CA ILE A 58 13.52 -14.28 10.34
C ILE A 58 14.46 -13.20 10.93
N GLU A 59 14.28 -11.91 10.58
CA GLU A 59 15.11 -10.79 11.05
C GLU A 59 15.29 -10.77 12.59
N GLU A 60 14.28 -11.21 13.35
CA GLU A 60 14.33 -11.28 14.82
C GLU A 60 15.51 -12.10 15.37
N VAL A 61 16.11 -12.99 14.56
CA VAL A 61 17.25 -13.84 14.96
C VAL A 61 18.58 -13.36 14.37
N THR A 62 18.57 -12.52 13.33
CA THR A 62 19.78 -12.17 12.55
C THR A 62 20.21 -10.70 12.66
N GLU A 63 19.41 -9.83 13.29
CA GLU A 63 19.65 -8.37 13.44
C GLU A 63 19.92 -7.60 12.12
N LEU A 64 19.70 -8.25 10.98
CA LEU A 64 19.89 -7.65 9.67
C LEU A 64 18.63 -6.92 9.23
N LYS A 65 18.69 -5.58 9.15
CA LYS A 65 17.66 -4.73 8.50
C LYS A 65 17.04 -5.44 7.29
N LYS A 66 15.72 -5.68 7.28
CA LYS A 66 14.99 -6.37 6.19
C LYS A 66 15.33 -5.92 4.77
N SER A 67 15.74 -4.66 4.60
CA SER A 67 16.17 -4.13 3.31
C SER A 67 17.46 -4.74 2.76
N LYS A 68 18.40 -5.18 3.62
CA LYS A 68 19.69 -5.75 3.20
C LYS A 68 19.53 -7.06 2.40
N PRO A 69 18.87 -8.12 2.92
CA PRO A 69 18.71 -9.37 2.18
C PRO A 69 17.89 -9.18 0.91
N MET A 70 16.87 -8.31 0.94
CA MET A 70 16.02 -8.05 -0.23
C MET A 70 16.79 -7.35 -1.36
N VAL A 71 17.58 -6.32 -1.06
CA VAL A 71 18.39 -5.63 -2.08
C VAL A 71 19.47 -6.55 -2.64
N PHE A 72 20.14 -7.34 -1.79
CA PHE A 72 21.14 -8.30 -2.24
C PHE A 72 20.55 -9.32 -3.22
N ALA A 73 19.43 -9.93 -2.87
CA ALA A 73 18.75 -10.89 -3.72
C ALA A 73 18.32 -10.27 -5.06
N ALA A 74 17.77 -9.06 -5.05
CA ALA A 74 17.39 -8.34 -6.26
C ALA A 74 18.60 -8.11 -7.19
N SER A 75 19.76 -7.72 -6.65
CA SER A 75 20.98 -7.54 -7.43
C SER A 75 21.45 -8.86 -8.08
N VAL A 76 21.43 -9.97 -7.33
CA VAL A 76 21.83 -11.28 -7.87
C VAL A 76 20.87 -11.74 -8.99
N ILE A 77 19.56 -11.57 -8.81
CA ILE A 77 18.56 -11.92 -9.84
C ILE A 77 18.80 -11.12 -11.12
N TRP A 78 19.03 -9.80 -11.01
CA TRP A 78 19.31 -8.96 -12.17
C TRP A 78 20.61 -9.34 -12.90
N ILE A 79 21.66 -9.72 -12.16
CA ILE A 79 22.92 -10.21 -12.75
C ILE A 79 22.66 -11.51 -13.55
N LEU A 80 21.89 -12.45 -13.01
CA LEU A 80 21.55 -13.69 -13.70
C LEU A 80 20.73 -13.43 -14.98
N ILE A 81 19.77 -12.52 -14.94
CA ILE A 81 18.97 -12.14 -16.10
C ILE A 81 19.87 -11.46 -17.15
N ALA A 82 20.69 -10.49 -16.74
CA ALA A 82 21.60 -9.78 -17.64
C ALA A 82 22.59 -10.72 -18.33
N ALA A 83 23.15 -11.70 -17.61
CA ALA A 83 24.08 -12.68 -18.17
C ALA A 83 23.44 -13.48 -19.33
N VAL A 84 22.17 -13.88 -19.17
CA VAL A 84 21.43 -14.65 -20.19
C VAL A 84 21.06 -13.78 -21.39
N TYR A 85 20.68 -12.53 -21.16
CA TYR A 85 20.38 -11.61 -22.27
C TYR A 85 21.64 -11.27 -23.08
N VAL A 86 22.79 -11.07 -22.41
CA VAL A 86 24.07 -10.86 -23.08
C VAL A 86 24.49 -12.11 -23.87
N SER A 87 24.32 -13.32 -23.32
CA SER A 87 24.66 -14.55 -24.04
C SER A 87 23.80 -14.79 -25.28
N ASN A 88 22.60 -14.21 -25.35
CA ASN A 88 21.71 -14.28 -26.51
C ASN A 88 21.88 -13.08 -27.47
N GLY A 89 22.88 -12.23 -27.29
CA GLY A 89 23.15 -11.07 -28.15
C GLY A 89 22.15 -9.93 -28.00
N MET A 90 21.33 -9.94 -26.94
CA MET A 90 20.24 -8.97 -26.67
C MET A 90 20.62 -7.99 -25.55
N SER A 91 21.87 -7.53 -25.53
CA SER A 91 22.43 -6.70 -24.45
C SER A 91 21.75 -5.33 -24.33
N GLU A 92 21.42 -4.69 -25.45
CA GLU A 92 20.76 -3.37 -25.48
C GLU A 92 19.34 -3.43 -24.90
N GLN A 93 18.60 -4.48 -25.23
CA GLN A 93 17.23 -4.71 -24.74
C GLN A 93 17.21 -4.96 -23.22
N ALA A 94 18.20 -5.68 -22.69
CA ALA A 94 18.33 -5.85 -21.23
C ALA A 94 18.57 -4.53 -20.51
N GLY A 95 19.40 -3.64 -21.08
CA GLY A 95 19.65 -2.31 -20.53
C GLY A 95 18.41 -1.42 -20.52
N LEU A 96 17.60 -1.45 -21.59
CA LEU A 96 16.36 -0.68 -21.69
C LEU A 96 15.34 -1.12 -20.63
N VAL A 97 15.10 -2.43 -20.48
CA VAL A 97 14.17 -2.97 -19.48
C VAL A 97 14.64 -2.70 -18.05
N PHE A 98 15.95 -2.75 -17.80
CA PHE A 98 16.51 -2.40 -16.49
C PHE A 98 16.29 -0.92 -16.14
N ARG A 99 16.56 -0.01 -17.09
CA ARG A 99 16.39 1.43 -16.87
C ARG A 99 14.94 1.81 -16.61
N SER A 100 14.00 1.31 -17.41
CA SER A 100 12.58 1.57 -17.19
C SER A 100 12.10 1.05 -15.82
N SER A 101 12.61 -0.11 -15.40
CA SER A 101 12.34 -0.65 -14.06
C SER A 101 12.88 0.25 -12.94
N LEU A 102 14.09 0.80 -13.11
CA LEU A 102 14.68 1.73 -12.16
C LEU A 102 13.93 3.07 -12.10
N GLU A 103 13.47 3.60 -13.23
CA GLU A 103 12.69 4.83 -13.29
C GLU A 103 11.35 4.68 -12.54
N ALA A 104 10.61 3.59 -12.80
CA ALA A 104 9.38 3.29 -12.09
C ALA A 104 9.61 3.08 -10.58
N TYR A 105 10.71 2.41 -10.21
CA TYR A 105 11.09 2.24 -8.82
C TYR A 105 11.47 3.58 -8.17
N ALA A 106 12.20 4.44 -8.87
CA ALA A 106 12.61 5.76 -8.38
C ALA A 106 11.40 6.68 -8.17
N GLU A 107 10.43 6.67 -9.09
CA GLU A 107 9.18 7.43 -8.94
C GLU A 107 8.44 7.01 -7.67
N LEU A 108 8.22 5.70 -7.48
CA LEU A 108 7.54 5.16 -6.30
C LEU A 108 8.34 5.44 -5.02
N PHE A 109 9.66 5.27 -5.06
CA PHE A 109 10.55 5.53 -3.94
C PHE A 109 10.50 7.00 -3.50
N LEU A 110 10.60 7.94 -4.45
CA LEU A 110 10.51 9.37 -4.17
C LEU A 110 9.14 9.73 -3.59
N PHE A 111 8.07 9.16 -4.14
CA PHE A 111 6.72 9.35 -3.61
C PHE A 111 6.62 8.89 -2.14
N ILE A 112 7.01 7.65 -1.84
CA ILE A 112 6.94 7.10 -0.47
C ILE A 112 7.87 7.86 0.48
N MET A 113 9.06 8.23 0.03
CA MET A 113 10.04 8.97 0.85
C MET A 113 9.51 10.33 1.28
N VAL A 114 8.98 11.12 0.33
CA VAL A 114 8.39 12.43 0.62
C VAL A 114 7.18 12.28 1.55
N SER A 115 6.31 11.29 1.28
CA SER A 115 5.16 11.01 2.13
C SER A 115 5.56 10.67 3.58
N MET A 116 6.49 9.74 3.79
CA MET A 116 6.94 9.36 5.14
C MET A 116 7.67 10.50 5.85
N THR A 117 8.45 11.31 5.14
CA THR A 117 9.12 12.48 5.72
C THR A 117 8.12 13.53 6.19
N TYR A 118 7.10 13.82 5.39
CA TYR A 118 6.01 14.71 5.76
C TYR A 118 5.26 14.19 7.00
N LEU A 119 4.98 12.89 7.03
CA LEU A 119 4.33 12.20 8.14
C LEU A 119 5.12 12.37 9.45
N ASN A 120 6.41 12.08 9.42
CA ASN A 120 7.31 12.22 10.57
C ASN A 120 7.40 13.69 11.02
N ALA A 121 7.45 14.64 10.08
CA ALA A 121 7.45 16.07 10.42
C ALA A 121 6.15 16.54 11.09
N MET A 122 4.99 15.96 10.75
CA MET A 122 3.74 16.23 11.45
C MET A 122 3.71 15.63 12.85
N GLU A 123 4.30 14.44 13.01
CA GLU A 123 4.47 13.77 14.30
C GLU A 123 5.37 14.59 15.22
N ASP A 124 6.53 15.04 14.75
CA ASP A 124 7.48 15.87 15.50
C ASP A 124 6.89 17.23 15.92
N ARG A 125 5.97 17.79 15.11
CA ARG A 125 5.23 19.02 15.46
C ARG A 125 4.06 18.79 16.43
N GLY A 126 3.85 17.55 16.87
CA GLY A 126 2.81 17.21 17.84
C GLY A 126 1.39 17.39 17.30
N VAL A 127 1.17 17.35 15.98
CA VAL A 127 -0.17 17.52 15.39
C VAL A 127 -1.14 16.48 15.96
N PHE A 128 -0.66 15.25 16.15
CA PHE A 128 -1.45 14.14 16.67
C PHE A 128 -1.69 14.23 18.19
N GLU A 129 -0.74 14.72 18.97
CA GLU A 129 -0.95 14.96 20.40
C GLU A 129 -1.92 16.12 20.62
N ASN A 130 -1.82 17.18 19.81
CA ASN A 130 -2.80 18.27 19.81
C ASN A 130 -4.21 17.78 19.44
N LEU A 131 -4.32 16.85 18.49
CA LEU A 131 -5.58 16.22 18.13
C LEU A 131 -6.19 15.46 19.31
N ARG A 132 -5.36 14.70 20.03
CA ARG A 132 -5.75 13.97 21.23
C ARG A 132 -6.22 14.92 22.33
N VAL A 133 -5.45 15.96 22.64
CA VAL A 133 -5.82 16.96 23.65
C VAL A 133 -7.11 17.67 23.26
N TRP A 134 -7.28 18.00 21.98
CA TRP A 134 -8.50 18.63 21.47
C TRP A 134 -9.72 17.73 21.69
N LEU A 135 -9.62 16.45 21.35
CA LEU A 135 -10.70 15.46 21.56
C LEU A 135 -11.03 15.26 23.03
N LEU A 136 -10.02 15.23 23.90
CA LEU A 136 -10.21 15.10 25.36
C LEU A 136 -10.81 16.36 25.99
N SER A 137 -10.46 17.54 25.48
CA SER A 137 -10.99 18.82 25.97
C SER A 137 -12.46 19.03 25.62
N LYS A 138 -12.92 18.40 24.54
CA LYS A 138 -14.33 18.41 24.13
C LYS A 138 -15.04 17.25 24.82
N ASN A 139 -15.95 17.56 25.75
CA ASN A 139 -16.83 16.60 26.44
C ASN A 139 -17.85 15.93 25.47
N PHE A 140 -17.36 15.23 24.45
CA PHE A 140 -18.16 14.50 23.49
C PHE A 140 -18.66 13.17 24.07
N SER A 141 -19.88 12.79 23.69
CA SER A 141 -20.40 11.45 23.99
C SER A 141 -19.62 10.37 23.22
N TYR A 142 -19.49 9.17 23.79
CA TYR A 142 -18.82 8.01 23.17
C TYR A 142 -19.28 7.73 21.73
N ARG A 143 -20.57 7.94 21.42
CA ARG A 143 -21.09 7.78 20.04
C ARG A 143 -20.49 8.78 19.06
N LYS A 144 -20.32 10.04 19.47
CA LYS A 144 -19.71 11.07 18.63
C LYS A 144 -18.22 10.81 18.45
N LEU A 145 -17.55 10.41 19.52
CA LEU A 145 -16.13 10.05 19.52
C LEU A 145 -15.82 8.91 18.53
N PHE A 146 -16.69 7.88 18.50
CA PHE A 146 -16.57 6.75 17.58
C PHE A 146 -16.57 7.19 16.10
N TRP A 147 -17.49 8.07 15.72
CA TRP A 147 -17.58 8.57 14.35
C TRP A 147 -16.43 9.52 14.01
N ILE A 148 -16.05 10.41 14.93
CA ILE A 148 -14.96 11.37 14.71
C ILE A 148 -13.62 10.63 14.52
N THR A 149 -13.33 9.65 15.37
CA THR A 149 -12.07 8.87 15.26
C THR A 149 -12.01 8.04 13.99
N GLY A 150 -13.13 7.45 13.54
CA GLY A 150 -13.20 6.76 12.26
C GLY A 150 -12.96 7.70 11.07
N PHE A 151 -13.58 8.88 11.09
CA PHE A 151 -13.37 9.91 10.07
C PHE A 151 -11.91 10.39 10.07
N GLN A 152 -11.35 10.72 11.23
CA GLN A 152 -9.94 11.11 11.34
C GLN A 152 -9.00 10.02 10.83
N ALA A 153 -9.24 8.76 11.19
CA ALA A 153 -8.43 7.64 10.70
C ALA A 153 -8.47 7.50 9.17
N PHE A 154 -9.63 7.72 8.55
CA PHE A 154 -9.77 7.74 7.09
C PHE A 154 -8.92 8.83 6.43
N PHE A 155 -8.96 10.07 6.94
CA PHE A 155 -8.17 11.17 6.37
C PHE A 155 -6.67 11.01 6.65
N ILE A 156 -6.29 10.63 7.87
CA ILE A 156 -4.89 10.44 8.25
C ILE A 156 -4.28 9.31 7.41
N SER A 157 -4.96 8.17 7.28
CA SER A 157 -4.48 7.04 6.48
C SER A 157 -4.29 7.38 4.99
N SER A 158 -4.82 8.50 4.51
CA SER A 158 -4.61 8.91 3.13
C SER A 158 -3.19 9.41 2.84
N ALA A 159 -2.61 10.09 3.81
CA ALA A 159 -1.23 10.60 3.72
C ALA A 159 -0.22 9.68 4.44
N CYS A 160 -0.71 8.71 5.22
CA CYS A 160 0.10 7.95 6.17
C CYS A 160 0.21 6.47 5.83
N ASN A 161 1.24 5.81 6.38
CA ASN A 161 1.33 4.35 6.36
C ASN A 161 0.20 3.71 7.21
N ASN A 162 -0.37 2.62 6.71
CA ASN A 162 -1.42 1.81 7.33
C ASN A 162 -1.07 1.29 8.73
N LEU A 163 0.23 1.06 9.01
CA LEU A 163 0.70 0.65 10.34
C LEU A 163 0.76 1.85 11.30
N THR A 164 1.38 2.95 10.87
CA THR A 164 1.52 4.18 11.66
C THR A 164 0.15 4.73 12.09
N THR A 165 -0.80 4.83 11.15
CA THR A 165 -2.16 5.33 11.46
C THR A 165 -2.87 4.46 12.51
N ALA A 166 -2.71 3.13 12.43
CA ALA A 166 -3.36 2.21 13.35
C ALA A 166 -2.76 2.27 14.76
N LEU A 167 -1.44 2.35 14.87
CA LEU A 167 -0.76 2.48 16.16
C LEU A 167 -1.09 3.83 16.83
N LEU A 168 -1.03 4.90 16.04
CA LEU A 168 -1.28 6.25 16.51
C LEU A 168 -2.74 6.44 16.94
N MET A 169 -3.71 6.11 16.07
CA MET A 169 -5.12 6.23 16.44
C MET A 169 -5.50 5.23 17.54
N GLY A 170 -4.83 4.08 17.60
CA GLY A 170 -4.95 3.13 18.69
C GLY A 170 -4.58 3.74 20.05
N SER A 171 -3.44 4.44 20.14
CA SER A 171 -3.03 5.11 21.38
C SER A 171 -3.99 6.23 21.80
N VAL A 172 -4.50 7.01 20.84
CA VAL A 172 -5.51 8.06 21.07
C VAL A 172 -6.82 7.46 21.58
N ILE A 173 -7.31 6.37 20.98
CA ILE A 173 -8.54 5.69 21.40
C ILE A 173 -8.40 5.12 22.82
N ILE A 174 -7.27 4.48 23.13
CA ILE A 174 -7.00 3.94 24.47
C ILE A 174 -7.00 5.06 25.51
N ALA A 175 -6.39 6.21 25.20
CA ALA A 175 -6.37 7.36 26.10
C ALA A 175 -7.77 7.93 26.39
N MET A 176 -8.68 7.91 25.41
CA MET A 176 -10.05 8.40 25.59
C MET A 176 -10.98 7.36 26.23
N GLY A 177 -10.72 6.07 26.02
CA GLY A 177 -11.58 4.96 26.45
C GLY A 177 -11.37 4.47 27.88
N LYS A 178 -10.76 5.29 28.76
CA LYS A 178 -10.15 4.96 30.07
C LYS A 178 -10.86 3.88 30.91
N ASN A 179 -12.19 3.80 30.88
CA ASN A 179 -13.00 2.81 31.65
C ASN A 179 -13.95 1.93 30.80
N ASN A 180 -14.01 2.08 29.48
CA ASN A 180 -14.96 1.33 28.63
C ASN A 180 -14.22 0.50 27.57
N ARG A 181 -13.93 -0.76 27.90
CA ARG A 181 -13.26 -1.70 26.99
C ARG A 181 -14.06 -1.96 25.72
N GLN A 182 -15.40 -2.01 25.79
CA GLN A 182 -16.25 -2.23 24.61
C GLN A 182 -16.09 -1.10 23.60
N PHE A 183 -16.06 0.15 24.06
CA PHE A 183 -15.83 1.32 23.22
C PHE A 183 -14.45 1.28 22.55
N VAL A 184 -13.40 0.92 23.28
CA VAL A 184 -12.03 0.82 22.74
C VAL A 184 -11.96 -0.22 21.63
N THR A 185 -12.46 -1.44 21.87
CA THR A 185 -12.43 -2.53 20.87
C THR A 185 -13.22 -2.17 19.61
N LEU A 186 -14.45 -1.64 19.76
CA LEU A 186 -15.28 -1.20 18.64
C LEU A 186 -14.61 -0.09 17.82
N SER A 187 -13.99 0.88 18.49
CA SER A 187 -13.32 1.99 17.84
C SER A 187 -12.05 1.54 17.11
N CYS A 188 -11.27 0.62 17.68
CA CYS A 188 -10.10 0.05 17.01
C CYS A 188 -10.49 -0.71 15.73
N ILE A 189 -11.57 -1.49 15.75
CA ILE A 189 -12.09 -2.17 14.55
C ILE A 189 -12.53 -1.12 13.51
N ASN A 190 -13.24 -0.07 13.94
CA ASN A 190 -13.67 1.01 13.05
C ASN A 190 -12.48 1.71 12.37
N VAL A 191 -11.39 1.97 13.11
CA VAL A 191 -10.16 2.55 12.56
C VAL A 191 -9.52 1.63 11.52
N VAL A 192 -9.47 0.32 11.76
CA VAL A 192 -8.92 -0.65 10.81
C VAL A 192 -9.77 -0.73 9.53
N VAL A 193 -11.09 -0.65 9.64
CA VAL A 193 -11.99 -0.62 8.48
C VAL A 193 -11.86 0.72 7.73
N ALA A 194 -11.83 1.84 8.45
CA ALA A 194 -11.72 3.18 7.88
C ALA A 194 -10.40 3.37 7.10
N LYS A 195 -9.27 2.92 7.63
CA LYS A 195 -7.98 2.97 6.93
C LYS A 195 -7.96 2.08 5.67
N GLY A 196 -8.66 0.94 5.71
CA GLY A 196 -8.79 0.07 4.54
C GLY A 196 -9.58 0.74 3.41
N LEU A 197 -10.66 1.44 3.78
CA LEU A 197 -11.47 2.23 2.85
C LEU A 197 -10.70 3.39 2.23
N SER A 198 -9.88 4.13 2.99
CA SER A 198 -9.08 5.23 2.43
C SER A 198 -8.06 4.73 1.41
N HIS A 199 -7.37 3.62 1.70
CA HIS A 199 -6.39 3.06 0.79
C HIS A 199 -7.03 2.61 -0.54
N LEU A 200 -8.25 2.06 -0.50
CA LEU A 200 -9.00 1.70 -1.71
C LEU A 200 -9.31 2.93 -2.58
N VAL A 201 -9.74 4.04 -1.96
CA VAL A 201 -10.08 5.29 -2.67
C VAL A 201 -8.84 5.94 -3.29
N ILE A 202 -7.72 5.94 -2.58
CA ILE A 202 -6.45 6.51 -3.08
C ILE A 202 -5.86 5.64 -4.16
N SER A 203 -5.90 4.31 -4.01
CA SER A 203 -5.44 3.41 -5.05
C SER A 203 -6.23 3.64 -6.34
N PHE A 204 -7.55 3.89 -6.24
CA PHE A 204 -8.39 4.23 -7.39
C PHE A 204 -8.03 5.60 -8.01
N HIS A 205 -7.79 6.62 -7.16
CA HIS A 205 -7.42 7.96 -7.61
C HIS A 205 -6.02 8.03 -8.20
N CYS A 206 -5.07 7.29 -7.62
CA CYS A 206 -3.70 7.16 -8.09
C CYS A 206 -3.67 6.36 -9.41
N TYR A 207 -4.41 5.26 -9.52
CA TYR A 207 -4.59 4.55 -10.80
C TYR A 207 -5.18 5.45 -11.88
N CYS A 208 -6.27 6.19 -11.59
CA CYS A 208 -6.87 7.11 -12.55
C CYS A 208 -5.90 8.22 -12.98
N ARG A 209 -5.11 8.77 -12.05
CA ARG A 209 -4.18 9.87 -12.34
C ARG A 209 -2.92 9.40 -13.06
N LEU A 210 -2.41 8.21 -12.73
CA LEU A 210 -1.30 7.55 -13.42
C LEU A 210 -1.71 7.13 -14.84
N SER A 211 -2.93 6.61 -15.03
CA SER A 211 -3.50 6.38 -16.37
C SER A 211 -3.64 7.68 -17.17
N LEU A 212 -3.98 8.81 -16.53
CA LEU A 212 -4.07 10.11 -17.20
C LEU A 212 -2.69 10.64 -17.62
N ILE A 213 -1.67 10.46 -16.77
CA ILE A 213 -0.28 10.84 -17.04
C ILE A 213 0.31 9.97 -18.15
N LEU A 214 0.08 8.65 -18.12
CA LEU A 214 0.49 7.73 -19.19
C LEU A 214 -0.25 8.00 -20.50
N TYR A 215 -1.52 8.40 -20.45
CA TYR A 215 -2.27 8.84 -21.64
C TYR A 215 -1.68 10.12 -22.23
N TYR A 216 -1.26 11.08 -21.40
CA TYR A 216 -0.59 12.30 -21.84
C TYR A 216 0.82 12.04 -22.40
N LEU A 217 1.60 11.14 -21.79
CA LEU A 217 2.92 10.75 -22.30
C LEU A 217 2.85 9.94 -23.60
N ARG A 218 1.74 9.24 -23.87
CA ARG A 218 1.53 8.47 -25.11
C ARG A 218 1.10 9.35 -26.30
N LEU A 219 0.73 10.61 -26.04
CA LEU A 219 0.31 11.58 -27.05
C LEU A 219 1.41 12.58 -27.45
N SER A 220 2.59 12.54 -26.83
CA SER A 220 3.80 13.30 -27.22
C SER A 220 4.84 12.38 -27.85
#